data_AF-A0A382KWQ6-F1
#
_entry.id   AF-A0A382KWQ6-F1
#
_cell.length_a   1.000
_cell.length_b   1.000
_cell.length_c   1.000
_cell.angle_alpha   90.00
_cell.angle_beta   90.00
_cell.angle_gamma   90.00
#
_symmetry.space_group_name_H-M   'P 1'
#
loop_
_entity.id
_entity.type
_entity.pdbx_description
1 polymer ?
#
loop_
_entity_poly.entity_id
_entity_poly.type
_entity_poly.pdbx_seq_one_letter_code
_entity_poly.pdbx_strand_id
1 'polypeptide(L)' 'DDSNWREEYKSYTSNKKELELLENGPHSLAQSWHLQAMYGQWKVKKGYHKLDPKENEGQLQSSLQEFFERHKDQGI' A
#
# COMPACT_ATOMS: atom_id res chain seq x y z
N ASP A 1 -0.81 15.69 7.19
CA ASP A 1 0.66 15.55 7.11
C ASP A 1 0.99 14.26 7.81
N ASP A 2 1.68 13.36 7.12
CA ASP A 2 1.87 11.98 7.57
C ASP A 2 3.20 11.82 8.32
N SER A 3 3.94 12.92 8.54
CA SER A 3 5.27 12.96 9.15
C SER A 3 5.40 12.25 10.50
N ASN A 4 4.33 12.21 11.31
CA ASN A 4 4.31 11.59 12.65
C ASN A 4 3.83 10.14 12.69
N TRP A 5 3.60 9.50 11.53
CA TRP A 5 3.00 8.16 11.47
C TRP A 5 3.73 7.10 12.29
N ARG A 6 5.07 7.21 12.42
CA ARG A 6 5.89 6.24 13.16
C ARG A 6 5.56 6.23 14.64
N GLU A 7 5.37 7.41 15.23
CA GLU A 7 5.05 7.54 16.66
C GLU A 7 3.64 7.03 16.93
N GLU A 8 2.68 7.37 16.07
CA GLU A 8 1.33 6.82 16.15
C GLU A 8 1.34 5.29 16.05
N TYR A 9 2.17 4.73 15.17
CA TYR A 9 2.22 3.30 14.93
C TYR A 9 2.74 2.49 16.12
N LYS A 10 3.56 3.08 17.00
CA LYS A 10 4.03 2.43 18.24
C LYS A 10 2.86 1.96 19.12
N SER A 11 1.73 2.66 19.10
CA SER A 11 0.52 2.25 19.84
C SER A 11 -0.14 0.98 19.28
N TYR A 12 0.18 0.59 18.05
CA TYR A 12 -0.42 -0.56 17.36
C TYR A 12 0.48 -1.81 17.33
N THR A 13 1.72 -1.73 17.81
CA THR A 13 2.65 -2.86 17.86
C THR A 13 3.30 -2.99 19.23
N SER A 14 3.45 -4.24 19.69
CA SER A 14 4.22 -4.59 20.89
C SER A 14 5.53 -5.31 20.54
N ASN A 15 5.87 -5.41 19.25
CA ASN A 15 7.06 -6.11 18.79
C ASN A 15 8.30 -5.23 18.99
N LYS A 16 9.24 -5.68 19.84
CA LYS A 16 10.47 -4.94 20.16
C LYS A 16 11.29 -4.54 18.94
N LYS A 17 11.39 -5.42 17.93
CA LYS A 17 12.15 -5.14 16.71
C LYS A 17 11.49 -4.07 15.85
N GLU A 18 10.17 -4.04 15.82
CA GLU A 18 9.40 -3.02 15.11
C GLU A 18 9.51 -1.67 15.84
N LEU A 19 9.44 -1.67 17.17
CA LEU A 19 9.63 -0.47 17.98
C LEU A 19 11.03 0.15 17.75
N GLU A 20 12.07 -0.69 17.80
CA GLU A 20 13.45 -0.26 17.50
C GLU A 20 13.58 0.29 16.08
N LEU A 21 12.96 -0.36 15.10
CA LEU A 21 12.96 0.06 13.70
C LEU A 21 12.23 1.40 13.49
N LEU A 22 11.14 1.65 14.23
CA LEU A 22 10.40 2.91 14.18
C LEU A 22 11.21 4.06 14.75
N GLU A 23 11.96 3.82 15.84
CA GLU A 23 12.76 4.83 16.55
C GLU A 23 14.08 5.15 15.86
N ASN A 24 14.85 4.13 15.48
CA ASN A 24 16.21 4.30 14.97
C ASN A 24 16.27 4.28 13.43
N GLY A 25 15.22 3.78 12.77
CA GLY A 25 15.18 3.64 11.32
C GLY A 25 15.88 2.38 10.80
N PRO A 26 15.81 2.13 9.47
CA PRO A 26 16.34 0.92 8.87
C PRO A 26 17.84 1.06 8.56
N HIS A 27 18.61 0.02 8.86
CA HIS A 27 20.03 -0.10 8.53
C HIS A 27 20.31 -1.10 7.39
N SER A 28 19.27 -1.76 6.88
CA SER A 28 19.37 -2.70 5.75
C SER A 28 18.17 -2.57 4.82
N LEU A 29 18.31 -3.03 3.58
CA LEU A 29 17.21 -3.02 2.59
C LEU A 29 15.99 -3.80 3.09
N ALA A 30 16.20 -4.96 3.71
CA ALA A 30 15.12 -5.77 4.27
C ALA A 30 14.35 -5.01 5.37
N GLN A 31 15.06 -4.28 6.23
CA GLN A 31 14.42 -3.42 7.23
C GLN A 31 13.68 -2.25 6.58
N SER A 32 14.21 -1.66 5.50
CA SER A 32 13.52 -0.61 4.76
C SER A 32 12.19 -1.08 4.16
N TRP A 33 12.16 -2.29 3.57
CA TRP A 33 10.92 -2.90 3.07
C TRP A 33 9.93 -3.18 4.20
N HIS A 34 10.43 -3.68 5.34
CA HIS A 34 9.57 -3.92 6.49
C HIS A 34 8.94 -2.62 7.02
N LEU A 35 9.73 -1.55 7.12
CA LEU A 35 9.25 -0.24 7.54
C LEU A 35 8.22 0.34 6.55
N GLN A 36 8.43 0.17 5.25
CA GLN A 36 7.47 0.55 4.22
C GLN A 36 6.15 -0.23 4.38
N ALA A 37 6.22 -1.52 4.69
CA ALA A 37 5.03 -2.33 4.94
C ALA A 37 4.25 -1.83 6.17
N MET A 38 4.95 -1.48 7.27
CA MET A 38 4.34 -0.88 8.46
C MET A 38 3.65 0.45 8.13
N TYR A 39 4.25 1.29 7.29
CA TYR A 39 3.62 2.52 6.81
C TYR A 39 2.32 2.24 6.03
N GLY A 40 2.33 1.23 5.17
CA GLY A 40 1.11 0.77 4.48
C GLY A 40 0.02 0.35 5.46
N GLN A 41 0.37 -0.43 6.48
CA GLN A 41 -0.57 -0.87 7.51
C GLN A 41 -1.12 0.30 8.33
N TRP A 42 -0.29 1.29 8.67
CA TRP A 42 -0.73 2.53 9.31
C TRP A 42 -1.78 3.25 8.46
N LYS A 43 -1.51 3.46 7.16
CA LYS A 43 -2.46 4.12 6.25
C LYS A 43 -3.80 3.40 6.17
N VAL A 44 -3.80 2.06 6.18
CA VAL A 44 -5.03 1.26 6.24
C VAL A 44 -5.80 1.56 7.54
N LYS A 45 -5.14 1.52 8.70
CA LYS A 45 -5.76 1.84 10.00
C LYS A 45 -6.34 3.25 10.06
N LYS A 46 -5.67 4.23 9.43
CA LYS A 46 -6.12 5.62 9.36
C LYS A 46 -7.24 5.85 8.34
N GLY A 47 -7.59 4.85 7.54
CA GLY A 47 -8.71 4.93 6.59
C GLY A 47 -8.33 5.45 5.20
N TYR A 48 -7.04 5.60 4.88
CA TYR A 48 -6.61 6.03 3.54
C TYR A 48 -7.04 5.05 2.45
N HIS A 49 -7.19 3.77 2.79
CA HIS A 49 -7.74 2.75 1.88
C HIS A 49 -9.14 3.08 1.36
N LYS A 50 -9.89 3.97 2.02
CA LYS A 50 -11.20 4.44 1.56
C LYS A 50 -11.11 5.45 0.42
N LEU A 51 -9.93 6.03 0.22
CA LEU A 51 -9.61 6.95 -0.87
C LEU A 51 -8.96 6.24 -2.06
N ASP A 52 -8.61 4.95 -1.91
CA ASP A 52 -8.08 4.18 -3.02
C ASP A 52 -9.11 4.21 -4.16
N PRO A 53 -8.66 4.44 -5.41
CA PRO A 53 -9.57 4.49 -6.54
C PRO A 53 -10.33 3.17 -6.60
N LYS A 54 -11.66 3.27 -6.61
CA LYS A 54 -12.52 2.11 -6.79
C LYS A 54 -12.22 1.47 -8.14
N GLU A 55 -12.46 0.17 -8.23
CA GLU A 55 -12.44 -0.50 -9.53
C GLU A 55 -13.38 0.22 -10.50
N ASN A 56 -12.98 0.23 -11.77
CA ASN A 56 -13.71 0.92 -12.81
C ASN A 56 -14.94 0.09 -13.22
N GLU A 57 -15.98 0.10 -12.40
CA GLU A 57 -17.21 -0.68 -12.60
C GLU A 57 -18.23 -0.01 -13.55
N GLY A 58 -17.82 0.93 -14.42
CA GLY A 58 -18.81 1.59 -15.27
C GLY A 58 -18.33 2.67 -16.23
N GLN A 59 -17.07 3.10 -16.17
CA GLN A 59 -16.50 3.79 -17.32
C GLN A 59 -16.15 2.70 -18.34
N LEU A 60 -16.41 2.94 -19.63
CA LEU A 60 -16.14 2.00 -20.74
C LEU A 60 -14.62 1.82 -20.98
N GLN A 61 -13.86 1.67 -19.91
CA GLN A 61 -12.43 1.48 -19.90
C GLN A 61 -12.15 0.05 -19.46
N SER A 62 -11.14 -0.55 -20.06
CA SER A 62 -10.61 -1.84 -19.66
C SER A 62 -9.10 -1.76 -19.58
N SER A 63 -8.49 -2.75 -18.94
CA SER A 63 -7.07 -3.00 -19.15
C SER A 63 -6.78 -3.31 -20.62
N LEU A 64 -5.52 -3.16 -21.03
CA LEU A 64 -5.08 -3.52 -22.38
C LEU A 64 -5.27 -5.02 -22.66
N GLN A 65 -5.06 -5.86 -21.64
CA GLN A 65 -5.27 -7.30 -21.74
C GLN A 65 -6.74 -7.62 -22.06
N GLU A 66 -7.69 -7.11 -21.27
CA GLU A 66 -9.11 -7.33 -21.50
C GLU A 66 -9.57 -6.76 -22.85
N PHE A 67 -8.96 -5.67 -23.32
CA PHE A 67 -9.26 -5.12 -24.64
C PHE A 67 -8.92 -6.12 -25.74
N PHE A 68 -7.71 -6.71 -25.73
CA PHE A 68 -7.31 -7.71 -26.71
C PHE A 68 -8.12 -9.00 -26.59
N GLU A 69 -8.43 -9.45 -25.37
CA GLU A 69 -9.29 -10.62 -25.17
C GLU A 69 -10.68 -10.41 -25.78
N ARG A 70 -11.29 -9.22 -25.63
CA ARG A 70 -12.58 -8.88 -26.23
C ARG A 70 -12.55 -8.82 -27.76
N HIS A 71 -11.42 -8.47 -28.37
CA HIS A 71 -11.30 -8.26 -29.82
C HIS A 71 -10.55 -9.37 -30.56
N LYS A 72 -10.16 -10.43 -29.86
CA LYS A 72 -9.39 -11.56 -30.42
C LYS A 72 -10.01 -12.17 -31.69
N ASP A 73 -11.34 -12.23 -31.76
CA ASP A 73 -12.06 -12.78 -32.92
C ASP A 73 -12.29 -11.75 -34.05
N GLN A 74 -11.95 -10.47 -33.81
CA GLN A 74 -12.07 -9.37 -34.78
C GLN A 74 -10.77 -9.10 -35.56
N GLY A 75 -9.73 -9.92 -35.35
CA GLY A 75 -8.47 -9.83 -36.11
C GLY A 75 -7.50 -8.74 -35.63
N ILE A 76 -7.71 -8.23 -34.41
CA ILE A 76 -6.80 -7.36 -33.65
C ILE A 76 -6.47 -7.99 -32.30
#